data_AF-A0A960LJW5-F1
#
_entry.id   AF-A0A960LJW5-F1
#
_cell.length_a   1.000
_cell.length_b   1.000
_cell.length_c   1.000
_cell.angle_alpha   90.00
_cell.angle_beta   90.00
_cell.angle_gamma   90.00
#
_symmetry.space_group_name_H-M   'P 1'
#
loop_
_entity.id
_entity.type
_entity.pdbx_description
1 polymer ?
#
loop_
_entity_poly.entity_id
_entity_poly.type
_entity_poly.pdbx_seq_one_letter_code
_entity_poly.pdbx_strand_id
1 'polypeptide(L)'
;MKFPLLLGSSSAMAAIVLLYFSDSALAGKQDIPRAATDADFVDDGTPDPAKFLLGQMLFFDKIISGNRNISCATCHHAMADTGDGLSLPVGEGGLGLGVTRDTGSGPDAIHERVPRNAPPVFNLGTKDFTTAFHDGRIQADPNEPSGFRNPAGANLPTGLDSVLAAQAMFPVTSSAEMAGQAGEGPVGNAAAVSNLAGPGGVWDLLAQRLQGIPEYVDLFKAAFPSEVTNAGDITFVHAANAIAAFEAFAWRADKSPFDQYLRRDRRALSFNERKGMVLFYGSGARCYQCHSGKFQSDFDFHAIAMPQVGTGKGNGFLGREDFGRELVTGNPDDRYRFRTPPLRNVALTGPWGHDGAYNSLEEVVRHHFDPVKGLNTWDRSQFIVPPRADLDAIDFVVQNNPAARAAIASKNELSPNDRLNERHLGYLVDFLHSLTDPRSIDLRLDVPVSVPSGLPLYD
;
A
#
# COMPACT_ATOMS: atom_id res chain seq x y z
N MET A 1 -16.16 -89.12 -38.01
CA MET A 1 -16.41 -88.87 -36.58
C MET A 1 -16.72 -87.39 -36.40
N LYS A 2 -17.78 -87.08 -35.63
CA LYS A 2 -18.24 -85.73 -35.23
C LYS A 2 -17.03 -84.88 -34.74
N PHE A 3 -16.86 -83.57 -34.93
CA PHE A 3 -17.76 -82.40 -34.96
C PHE A 3 -17.13 -81.27 -35.82
N PRO A 4 -17.91 -80.24 -36.22
CA PRO A 4 -17.54 -79.24 -37.23
C PRO A 4 -17.22 -77.83 -36.69
N LEU A 5 -16.76 -76.98 -37.62
CA LEU A 5 -17.10 -75.54 -37.81
C LEU A 5 -16.52 -74.50 -36.82
N LEU A 6 -15.65 -73.58 -37.30
CA LEU A 6 -15.93 -72.17 -37.74
C LEU A 6 -15.87 -71.19 -36.55
N LEU A 7 -15.37 -69.96 -36.56
CA LEU A 7 -14.92 -68.91 -37.51
C LEU A 7 -13.77 -68.16 -36.76
N GLY A 8 -12.93 -67.28 -37.31
CA GLY A 8 -12.91 -66.53 -38.55
C GLY A 8 -11.74 -65.55 -38.50
N SER A 9 -11.29 -65.17 -39.68
CA SER A 9 -10.39 -64.06 -40.05
C SER A 9 -10.63 -62.77 -39.24
N SER A 10 -9.64 -61.93 -38.95
CA SER A 10 -9.00 -61.08 -39.96
C SER A 10 -7.83 -60.27 -39.37
N SER A 11 -6.93 -59.92 -40.28
CA SER A 11 -5.75 -59.07 -40.18
C SER A 11 -5.93 -57.79 -39.34
N ALA A 12 -5.02 -57.56 -38.39
CA ALA A 12 -4.85 -56.28 -37.72
C ALA A 12 -3.87 -55.40 -38.50
N MET A 13 -4.38 -54.35 -39.15
CA MET A 13 -3.59 -53.19 -39.58
C MET A 13 -3.16 -52.40 -38.35
N ALA A 14 -1.86 -52.17 -38.19
CA ALA A 14 -1.32 -51.27 -37.17
C ALA A 14 -1.64 -49.82 -37.54
N ALA A 15 -2.61 -49.22 -36.84
CA ALA A 15 -2.85 -47.78 -36.88
C ALA A 15 -1.94 -47.09 -35.86
N ILE A 16 -1.03 -46.25 -36.34
CA ILE A 16 -0.26 -45.32 -35.51
C ILE A 16 -1.25 -44.26 -35.01
N VAL A 17 -1.62 -44.34 -33.73
CA VAL A 17 -2.41 -43.31 -33.05
C VAL A 17 -1.44 -42.18 -32.69
N LEU A 18 -1.44 -41.12 -33.50
CA LEU A 18 -0.95 -39.81 -33.08
C LEU A 18 -1.90 -39.30 -31.99
N LEU A 19 -1.48 -39.45 -30.73
CA LEU A 19 -2.14 -38.84 -29.59
C LEU A 19 -1.99 -37.32 -29.68
N TYR A 20 -2.94 -36.67 -30.34
CA TYR A 20 -3.21 -35.26 -30.11
C TYR A 20 -3.73 -35.14 -28.68
N PHE A 21 -2.91 -34.61 -27.78
CA PHE A 21 -3.41 -34.11 -26.50
C PHE A 21 -4.35 -32.95 -26.81
N SER A 22 -5.66 -33.23 -26.77
CA SER A 22 -6.69 -32.20 -26.77
C SER A 22 -6.61 -31.47 -25.43
N ASP A 23 -6.27 -30.19 -25.50
CA ASP A 23 -6.17 -29.19 -24.41
C ASP A 23 -7.55 -28.86 -23.80
N SER A 24 -8.35 -29.89 -23.47
CA SER A 24 -9.77 -29.73 -23.13
C SER A 24 -10.09 -30.05 -21.67
N ALA A 25 -9.08 -30.09 -20.78
CA ALA A 25 -9.27 -30.44 -19.36
C ALA A 25 -8.79 -29.37 -18.36
N LEU A 26 -8.63 -28.10 -18.79
CA LEU A 26 -8.30 -26.96 -17.92
C LEU A 26 -9.23 -25.74 -18.16
N ALA A 27 -10.46 -25.97 -18.58
CA ALA A 27 -11.45 -24.90 -18.81
C ALA A 27 -12.29 -24.59 -17.56
N GLY A 28 -11.64 -24.35 -16.42
CA GLY A 28 -12.17 -23.37 -15.47
C GLY A 28 -11.56 -22.04 -15.89
N LYS A 29 -12.36 -21.04 -16.28
CA LYS A 29 -11.84 -19.72 -16.70
C LYS A 29 -10.82 -19.27 -15.65
N GLN A 30 -9.54 -19.26 -15.99
CA GLN A 30 -8.53 -18.64 -15.15
C GLN A 30 -8.90 -17.15 -15.13
N ASP A 31 -9.23 -16.60 -13.97
CA ASP A 31 -9.59 -15.19 -13.77
C ASP A 31 -8.35 -14.29 -13.87
N ILE A 32 -7.55 -14.49 -14.93
CA ILE A 32 -6.44 -13.61 -15.28
C ILE A 32 -7.06 -12.30 -15.78
N PRO A 33 -6.66 -11.14 -15.21
CA PRO A 33 -7.25 -9.86 -15.55
C PRO A 33 -6.92 -9.44 -16.99
N ARG A 34 -7.68 -8.48 -17.51
CA ARG A 34 -7.24 -7.72 -18.70
C ARG A 34 -6.11 -6.77 -18.32
N ALA A 35 -5.28 -6.41 -19.30
CA ALA A 35 -4.28 -5.35 -19.13
C ALA A 35 -4.96 -4.03 -18.72
N ALA A 36 -4.29 -3.27 -17.85
CA ALA A 36 -4.67 -1.90 -17.55
C ALA A 36 -4.48 -1.00 -18.78
N THR A 37 -5.36 -0.01 -18.86
CA THR A 37 -5.41 1.02 -19.91
C THR A 37 -5.54 2.39 -19.26
N ASP A 38 -5.30 3.45 -20.02
CA ASP A 38 -5.46 4.84 -19.58
C ASP A 38 -6.83 5.10 -18.94
N ALA A 39 -7.90 4.55 -19.49
CA ALA A 39 -9.25 4.68 -18.97
C ALA A 39 -9.46 4.08 -17.57
N ASP A 40 -8.53 3.24 -17.07
CA ASP A 40 -8.58 2.66 -15.71
C ASP A 40 -8.03 3.61 -14.63
N PHE A 41 -7.44 4.74 -15.03
CA PHE A 41 -6.85 5.74 -14.14
C PHE A 41 -7.67 7.03 -14.15
N VAL A 42 -7.58 7.81 -13.06
CA VAL A 42 -8.11 9.17 -13.01
C VAL A 42 -7.48 10.03 -14.13
N ASP A 43 -8.23 11.01 -14.63
CA ASP A 43 -7.84 11.85 -15.78
C ASP A 43 -7.41 11.07 -17.03
N ASP A 44 -7.96 9.85 -17.18
CA ASP A 44 -7.56 8.87 -18.19
C ASP A 44 -6.03 8.73 -18.27
N GLY A 45 -5.39 8.69 -17.11
CA GLY A 45 -3.95 8.49 -16.94
C GLY A 45 -3.09 9.70 -17.32
N THR A 46 -3.68 10.87 -17.56
CA THR A 46 -2.97 12.10 -17.95
C THR A 46 -3.53 13.31 -17.19
N PRO A 47 -3.02 13.63 -15.98
CA PRO A 47 -3.50 14.78 -15.22
C PRO A 47 -3.06 16.11 -15.87
N ASP A 48 -3.67 17.21 -15.42
CA ASP A 48 -3.21 18.56 -15.76
C ASP A 48 -1.72 18.73 -15.38
N PRO A 49 -0.84 19.18 -16.32
CA PRO A 49 0.59 19.32 -16.05
C PRO A 49 0.94 20.32 -14.93
N ALA A 50 0.18 21.41 -14.78
CA ALA A 50 0.41 22.40 -13.73
C ALA A 50 0.02 21.81 -12.36
N LYS A 51 -1.07 21.04 -12.31
CA LYS A 51 -1.49 20.33 -11.10
C LYS A 51 -0.50 19.23 -10.70
N PHE A 52 0.00 18.47 -11.67
CA PHE A 52 1.08 17.51 -11.47
C PHE A 52 2.34 18.18 -10.89
N LEU A 53 2.77 19.29 -11.49
CA LEU A 53 3.97 20.01 -11.03
C LEU A 53 3.81 20.54 -9.61
N LEU A 54 2.69 21.17 -9.29
CA LEU A 54 2.37 21.63 -7.94
C LEU A 54 2.39 20.46 -6.95
N GLY A 55 1.78 19.32 -7.31
CA GLY A 55 1.78 18.11 -6.51
C GLY A 55 3.16 17.58 -6.22
N GLN A 56 4.03 17.54 -7.24
CA GLN A 56 5.44 17.15 -7.10
C GLN A 56 6.14 18.05 -6.09
N MET A 57 5.99 19.38 -6.20
CA MET A 57 6.63 20.29 -5.25
C MET A 57 6.16 20.05 -3.82
N LEU A 58 4.84 19.95 -3.61
CA LEU A 58 4.26 19.75 -2.27
C LEU A 58 4.62 18.40 -1.65
N PHE A 59 4.68 17.32 -2.45
CA PHE A 59 5.00 15.98 -1.95
C PHE A 59 6.40 15.91 -1.32
N PHE A 60 7.34 16.66 -1.89
CA PHE A 60 8.73 16.70 -1.45
C PHE A 60 9.03 17.81 -0.44
N ASP A 61 8.21 18.86 -0.39
CA ASP A 61 8.46 20.02 0.45
C ASP A 61 8.02 19.81 1.90
N LYS A 62 8.96 20.01 2.84
CA LYS A 62 8.72 19.89 4.27
C LYS A 62 7.85 21.03 4.83
N ILE A 63 7.54 22.06 4.04
CA ILE A 63 6.74 23.21 4.49
C ILE A 63 5.35 22.82 5.03
N ILE A 64 4.80 21.69 4.57
CA ILE A 64 3.50 21.17 4.95
C ILE A 64 3.50 20.30 6.24
N SER A 65 4.64 20.15 6.92
CA SER A 65 4.70 19.57 8.28
C SER A 65 4.78 20.64 9.36
N GLY A 66 4.44 20.27 10.60
CA GLY A 66 4.39 21.18 11.74
C GLY A 66 5.71 21.93 11.94
N ASN A 67 6.79 21.17 12.11
CA ASN A 67 8.13 21.68 12.42
C ASN A 67 9.03 21.83 11.18
N ARG A 68 8.52 21.54 9.97
CA ARG A 68 9.23 21.73 8.70
C ARG A 68 10.46 20.85 8.52
N ASN A 69 10.50 19.67 9.12
CA ASN A 69 11.59 18.70 9.00
C ASN A 69 11.20 17.42 8.23
N ILE A 70 9.90 17.20 7.98
CA ILE A 70 9.39 16.01 7.29
C ILE A 70 8.41 16.35 6.17
N SER A 71 8.38 15.55 5.11
CA SER A 71 7.46 15.63 3.97
C SER A 71 6.89 14.25 3.64
N CYS A 72 5.94 14.18 2.69
CA CYS A 72 5.41 12.90 2.21
C CYS A 72 6.54 12.01 1.70
N ALA A 73 7.48 12.60 0.95
CA ALA A 73 8.65 11.92 0.41
C ALA A 73 9.61 11.36 1.46
N THR A 74 9.54 11.78 2.73
CA THR A 74 10.42 11.23 3.77
C THR A 74 10.05 9.78 4.12
N CYS A 75 8.75 9.46 4.17
CA CYS A 75 8.24 8.12 4.43
C CYS A 75 7.85 7.35 3.16
N HIS A 76 7.72 8.05 2.03
CA HIS A 76 7.36 7.50 0.73
C HIS A 76 8.42 7.87 -0.31
N HIS A 77 9.67 7.47 -0.04
CA HIS A 77 10.81 7.97 -0.80
C HIS A 77 11.09 7.15 -2.06
N ALA A 78 11.54 7.83 -3.13
CA ALA A 78 11.96 7.21 -4.38
C ALA A 78 13.07 6.15 -4.22
N MET A 79 13.93 6.27 -3.20
CA MET A 79 15.01 5.30 -2.92
C MET A 79 14.55 4.07 -2.12
N ALA A 80 13.32 4.07 -1.63
CA ALA A 80 12.71 2.96 -0.90
C ALA A 80 11.41 2.54 -1.59
N ASP A 81 11.41 2.62 -2.93
CA ASP A 81 10.30 2.18 -3.80
C ASP A 81 8.95 2.76 -3.39
N THR A 82 8.96 4.05 -3.00
CA THR A 82 7.81 4.83 -2.54
C THR A 82 7.23 4.40 -1.19
N GLY A 83 7.90 3.52 -0.46
CA GLY A 83 7.71 3.26 0.97
C GLY A 83 8.86 3.85 1.81
N ASP A 84 9.02 3.34 3.04
CA ASP A 84 10.06 3.77 3.99
C ASP A 84 11.20 2.75 4.14
N GLY A 85 11.05 1.53 3.61
CA GLY A 85 12.05 0.46 3.80
C GLY A 85 12.24 0.01 5.26
N LEU A 86 11.40 0.49 6.18
CA LEU A 86 11.34 0.11 7.59
C LEU A 86 10.03 -0.62 7.89
N SER A 87 10.05 -1.50 8.89
CA SER A 87 8.83 -2.14 9.38
C SER A 87 7.84 -1.09 9.88
N LEU A 88 8.31 -0.17 10.72
CA LEU A 88 7.54 0.96 11.21
C LEU A 88 8.26 2.27 10.90
N PRO A 89 7.61 3.20 10.17
CA PRO A 89 8.15 4.51 9.89
C PRO A 89 8.47 5.29 11.15
N VAL A 90 9.46 6.15 11.00
CA VAL A 90 9.76 7.19 11.97
C VAL A 90 9.24 8.51 11.40
N GLY A 91 8.38 9.21 12.14
CA GLY A 91 7.85 10.49 11.66
C GLY A 91 8.70 11.68 12.11
N GLU A 92 7.99 12.77 12.38
CA GLU A 92 8.47 13.99 13.00
C GLU A 92 9.47 13.73 14.15
N GLY A 93 10.63 14.38 14.06
CA GLY A 93 11.76 14.23 14.98
C GLY A 93 12.83 13.21 14.55
N GLY A 94 12.53 12.31 13.61
CA GLY A 94 13.53 11.41 13.02
C GLY A 94 14.30 12.08 11.88
N LEU A 95 15.51 11.60 11.61
CA LEU A 95 16.36 12.07 10.52
C LEU A 95 16.65 10.97 9.50
N GLY A 96 17.02 11.34 8.29
CA GLY A 96 17.46 10.44 7.23
C GLY A 96 16.32 9.95 6.34
N LEU A 97 16.65 9.04 5.42
CA LEU A 97 15.71 8.50 4.42
C LEU A 97 15.81 6.98 4.32
N GLY A 98 14.66 6.32 4.18
CA GLY A 98 14.59 4.87 4.00
C GLY A 98 15.23 4.07 5.15
N VAL A 99 16.03 3.06 4.80
CA VAL A 99 16.75 2.24 5.79
C VAL A 99 17.83 3.00 6.59
N THR A 100 18.16 4.25 6.23
CA THR A 100 19.14 5.07 6.95
C THR A 100 18.53 5.92 8.05
N ARG A 101 17.21 5.85 8.23
CA ARG A 101 16.52 6.67 9.23
C ARG A 101 16.96 6.37 10.64
N ASP A 102 16.98 7.40 11.48
CA ASP A 102 17.17 7.30 12.93
C ASP A 102 15.93 7.80 13.70
N THR A 103 16.01 7.74 15.03
CA THR A 103 14.93 8.21 15.92
C THR A 103 15.12 9.63 16.44
N GLY A 104 16.03 10.40 15.85
CA GLY A 104 16.48 11.69 16.36
C GLY A 104 17.19 11.59 17.71
N SER A 105 17.51 12.76 18.28
CA SER A 105 18.17 12.86 19.58
C SER A 105 17.69 14.07 20.37
N GLY A 106 17.83 14.01 21.69
CA GLY A 106 17.48 15.12 22.57
C GLY A 106 15.97 15.40 22.62
N PRO A 107 15.57 16.65 22.90
CA PRO A 107 14.17 17.06 22.99
C PRO A 107 13.38 16.88 21.69
N ASP A 108 14.06 16.86 20.54
CA ASP A 108 13.44 16.76 19.22
C ASP A 108 13.35 15.30 18.73
N ALA A 109 13.78 14.32 19.55
CA ALA A 109 13.67 12.90 19.19
C ALA A 109 12.20 12.47 19.12
N ILE A 110 11.92 11.44 18.32
CA ILE A 110 10.54 10.96 18.12
C ILE A 110 9.89 10.56 19.45
N HIS A 111 8.59 10.75 19.59
CA HIS A 111 7.88 10.30 20.80
C HIS A 111 7.42 8.85 20.68
N GLU A 112 7.08 8.42 19.46
CA GLU A 112 6.56 7.10 19.15
C GLU A 112 6.89 6.72 17.70
N ARG A 113 6.84 5.42 17.38
CA ARG A 113 6.88 4.94 15.99
C ARG A 113 5.50 5.08 15.37
N VAL A 114 5.43 5.29 14.06
CA VAL A 114 4.15 5.19 13.34
C VAL A 114 3.59 3.77 13.52
N PRO A 115 2.32 3.58 13.92
CA PRO A 115 1.81 2.25 14.31
C PRO A 115 1.71 1.20 13.20
N ARG A 116 1.94 1.56 11.95
CA ARG A 116 1.79 0.72 10.77
C ARG A 116 2.89 1.02 9.76
N ASN A 117 3.23 0.03 8.95
CA ASN A 117 4.12 0.19 7.81
C ASN A 117 3.57 1.22 6.82
N ALA A 118 4.44 2.07 6.28
CA ALA A 118 4.09 2.97 5.18
C ALA A 118 4.00 2.17 3.88
N PRO A 119 2.78 1.99 3.30
CA PRO A 119 2.64 1.24 2.07
C PRO A 119 3.25 2.02 0.89
N PRO A 120 3.75 1.33 -0.14
CA PRO A 120 4.13 2.00 -1.38
C PRO A 120 2.91 2.68 -2.03
N VAL A 121 3.16 3.74 -2.80
CA VAL A 121 2.13 4.58 -3.44
C VAL A 121 1.96 4.29 -4.94
N PHE A 122 2.38 3.10 -5.39
CA PHE A 122 2.19 2.66 -6.77
C PHE A 122 0.71 2.42 -7.11
N ASN A 123 0.30 2.89 -8.29
CA ASN A 123 -1.03 2.69 -8.89
C ASN A 123 -2.23 3.16 -8.05
N LEU A 124 -2.04 4.02 -7.03
CA LEU A 124 -3.15 4.54 -6.24
C LEU A 124 -4.06 5.50 -7.02
N GLY A 125 -3.63 5.95 -8.20
CA GLY A 125 -4.44 6.73 -9.15
C GLY A 125 -5.46 5.93 -9.96
N THR A 126 -5.61 4.62 -9.74
CA THR A 126 -6.65 3.84 -10.44
C THR A 126 -8.04 4.17 -9.93
N LYS A 127 -9.04 4.16 -10.82
CA LYS A 127 -10.47 4.29 -10.47
C LYS A 127 -10.98 3.16 -9.57
N ASP A 128 -10.27 2.02 -9.53
CA ASP A 128 -10.59 0.90 -8.63
C ASP A 128 -10.16 1.21 -7.16
N PHE A 129 -9.30 2.20 -6.92
CA PHE A 129 -8.83 2.58 -5.57
C PHE A 129 -9.83 3.51 -4.87
N THR A 130 -10.78 2.89 -4.16
CA THR A 130 -11.87 3.59 -3.46
C THR A 130 -11.75 3.54 -1.94
N THR A 131 -10.67 2.95 -1.42
CA THR A 131 -10.45 2.74 0.02
C THR A 131 -8.97 2.87 0.38
N ALA A 132 -8.63 3.86 1.23
CA ALA A 132 -7.26 4.16 1.65
C ALA A 132 -6.96 3.78 3.11
N PHE A 133 -5.66 3.68 3.42
CA PHE A 133 -5.08 3.08 4.64
C PHE A 133 -5.30 1.57 4.75
N HIS A 134 -4.53 0.94 5.65
CA HIS A 134 -4.62 -0.50 5.94
C HIS A 134 -5.97 -0.92 6.55
N ASP A 135 -6.66 -0.05 7.30
CA ASP A 135 -7.98 -0.31 7.90
C ASP A 135 -9.15 0.23 7.06
N GLY A 136 -8.86 0.95 5.98
CA GLY A 136 -9.88 1.57 5.16
C GLY A 136 -10.60 2.73 5.83
N ARG A 137 -9.97 3.44 6.78
CA ARG A 137 -10.64 4.57 7.45
C ARG A 137 -11.01 5.73 6.53
N ILE A 138 -10.51 5.76 5.30
CA ILE A 138 -10.97 6.65 4.24
C ILE A 138 -11.56 5.82 3.10
N GLN A 139 -12.82 6.07 2.78
CA GLN A 139 -13.59 5.36 1.75
C GLN A 139 -14.45 6.34 0.97
N ALA A 140 -14.61 6.12 -0.34
CA ALA A 140 -15.63 6.81 -1.12
C ALA A 140 -17.03 6.50 -0.55
N ASP A 141 -17.77 7.53 -0.18
CA ASP A 141 -19.14 7.42 0.34
C ASP A 141 -19.95 8.64 -0.09
N PRO A 142 -20.83 8.53 -1.12
CA PRO A 142 -21.58 9.67 -1.64
C PRO A 142 -22.61 10.22 -0.64
N ASN A 143 -22.85 9.56 0.49
CA ASN A 143 -23.74 10.05 1.54
C ASN A 143 -23.03 11.02 2.50
N GLU A 144 -21.70 11.07 2.50
CA GLU A 144 -20.93 11.99 3.31
C GLU A 144 -20.81 13.35 2.61
N PRO A 145 -20.82 14.49 3.33
CA PRO A 145 -20.75 15.81 2.72
C PRO A 145 -19.53 16.03 1.82
N SER A 146 -18.39 15.47 2.22
CA SER A 146 -17.13 15.50 1.46
C SER A 146 -17.08 14.50 0.31
N GLY A 147 -18.02 13.55 0.25
CA GLY A 147 -17.98 12.37 -0.62
C GLY A 147 -17.15 11.21 -0.05
N PHE A 148 -16.62 11.33 1.18
CA PHE A 148 -15.75 10.32 1.79
C PHE A 148 -16.07 10.07 3.25
N ARG A 149 -16.29 8.79 3.62
CA ARG A 149 -16.21 8.35 5.01
C ARG A 149 -14.79 8.54 5.50
N ASN A 150 -14.60 9.20 6.63
CA ASN A 150 -13.28 9.59 7.10
C ASN A 150 -13.25 9.84 8.63
N PRO A 151 -12.07 9.85 9.29
CA PRO A 151 -11.95 10.09 10.74
C PRO A 151 -12.34 11.49 11.21
N ALA A 152 -12.29 12.50 10.36
CA ALA A 152 -12.69 13.87 10.68
C ALA A 152 -14.21 14.09 10.54
N GLY A 153 -14.96 13.12 10.03
CA GLY A 153 -16.39 13.21 9.77
C GLY A 153 -16.72 14.41 8.88
N ALA A 154 -17.71 15.20 9.31
CA ALA A 154 -18.15 16.42 8.61
C ALA A 154 -17.11 17.55 8.60
N ASN A 155 -16.02 17.45 9.37
CA ASN A 155 -14.95 18.45 9.35
C ASN A 155 -14.04 18.31 8.12
N LEU A 156 -14.05 17.18 7.42
CA LEU A 156 -13.32 17.04 6.16
C LEU A 156 -13.95 17.98 5.11
N PRO A 157 -13.18 18.93 4.54
CA PRO A 157 -13.71 19.85 3.55
C PRO A 157 -14.20 19.14 2.28
N THR A 158 -15.10 19.80 1.54
CA THR A 158 -15.53 19.36 0.21
C THR A 158 -14.50 19.72 -0.87
N GLY A 159 -14.68 19.20 -2.09
CA GLY A 159 -13.83 19.54 -3.24
C GLY A 159 -12.61 18.64 -3.43
N LEU A 160 -12.53 17.52 -2.72
CA LEU A 160 -11.48 16.50 -2.92
C LEU A 160 -11.84 15.60 -4.12
N ASP A 161 -10.92 15.44 -5.06
CA ASP A 161 -11.20 14.79 -6.36
C ASP A 161 -11.23 13.25 -6.28
N SER A 162 -10.59 12.68 -5.26
CA SER A 162 -10.40 11.24 -5.14
C SER A 162 -10.15 10.81 -3.68
N VAL A 163 -10.24 9.51 -3.43
CA VAL A 163 -9.84 8.91 -2.15
C VAL A 163 -8.36 9.17 -1.85
N LEU A 164 -7.51 9.24 -2.89
CA LEU A 164 -6.11 9.58 -2.75
C LEU A 164 -5.92 11.02 -2.26
N ALA A 165 -6.67 11.98 -2.81
CA ALA A 165 -6.68 13.35 -2.31
C ALA A 165 -7.21 13.42 -0.87
N ALA A 166 -8.30 12.70 -0.56
CA ALA A 166 -8.80 12.64 0.80
C ALA A 166 -7.77 12.05 1.78
N GLN A 167 -6.98 11.06 1.35
CA GLN A 167 -5.90 10.49 2.16
C GLN A 167 -4.78 11.49 2.45
N ALA A 168 -4.37 12.30 1.48
CA ALA A 168 -3.32 13.31 1.64
C ALA A 168 -3.65 14.36 2.72
N MET A 169 -4.92 14.48 3.14
CA MET A 169 -5.33 15.37 4.22
C MET A 169 -4.87 14.91 5.62
N PHE A 170 -4.55 13.63 5.83
CA PHE A 170 -4.44 13.07 7.20
C PHE A 170 -3.03 12.96 7.78
N PRO A 171 -1.96 12.59 7.04
CA PRO A 171 -0.62 12.51 7.61
C PRO A 171 -0.17 13.81 8.29
N VAL A 172 -0.53 14.97 7.71
CA VAL A 172 -0.27 16.31 8.25
C VAL A 172 -0.95 16.63 9.58
N THR A 173 -1.92 15.81 10.00
CA THR A 173 -2.68 15.97 11.25
C THR A 173 -2.20 15.05 12.37
N SER A 174 -1.30 14.13 12.08
CA SER A 174 -0.83 13.11 13.00
C SER A 174 0.49 13.52 13.67
N SER A 175 0.52 13.51 15.00
CA SER A 175 1.71 13.84 15.81
C SER A 175 2.86 12.85 15.61
N ALA A 176 2.54 11.59 15.32
CA ALA A 176 3.53 10.55 15.03
C ALA A 176 4.05 10.61 13.60
N GLU A 177 3.41 11.36 12.70
CA GLU A 177 3.78 11.47 11.29
C GLU A 177 4.35 12.85 10.98
N MET A 178 3.52 13.90 10.85
CA MET A 178 3.98 15.20 10.33
C MET A 178 3.54 16.43 11.14
N ALA A 179 2.63 16.31 12.11
CA ALA A 179 2.03 17.48 12.75
C ALA A 179 2.93 18.16 13.81
N GLY A 180 3.87 17.43 14.41
CA GLY A 180 4.52 17.87 15.65
C GLY A 180 3.74 17.47 16.91
N GLN A 181 4.40 17.62 18.05
CA GLN A 181 3.83 17.41 19.37
C GLN A 181 3.16 18.70 19.90
N ALA A 182 2.34 18.52 20.94
CA ALA A 182 1.82 19.66 21.69
C ALA A 182 2.96 20.47 22.31
N GLY A 183 2.96 21.78 22.06
CA GLY A 183 3.96 22.73 22.55
C GLY A 183 5.03 23.13 21.54
N GLU A 184 5.21 22.37 20.45
CA GLU A 184 6.28 22.64 19.46
C GLU A 184 5.89 23.73 18.45
N GLY A 185 4.60 23.87 18.16
CA GLY A 185 4.12 24.91 17.24
C GLY A 185 2.61 24.92 17.07
N PRO A 186 2.07 25.88 16.28
CA PRO A 186 0.63 26.01 16.07
C PRO A 186 -0.03 24.76 15.50
N VAL A 187 0.64 24.07 14.56
CA VAL A 187 0.13 22.84 13.92
C VAL A 187 0.05 21.70 14.93
N GLY A 188 1.14 21.41 15.66
CA GLY A 188 1.14 20.37 16.70
C GLY A 188 0.13 20.66 17.82
N ASN A 189 -0.01 21.93 18.22
CA ASN A 189 -1.03 22.34 19.19
C ASN A 189 -2.46 22.09 18.69
N ALA A 190 -2.75 22.42 17.43
CA ALA A 190 -4.06 22.20 16.84
C ALA A 190 -4.36 20.69 16.69
N ALA A 191 -3.38 19.90 16.22
CA ALA A 191 -3.48 18.45 16.08
C ALA A 191 -3.75 17.76 17.43
N ALA A 192 -3.03 18.15 18.49
CA ALA A 192 -3.17 17.56 19.83
C ALA A 192 -4.57 17.69 20.44
N VAL A 193 -5.36 18.69 20.00
CA VAL A 193 -6.75 18.89 20.43
C VAL A 193 -7.77 18.53 19.34
N SER A 194 -7.34 17.83 18.29
CA SER A 194 -8.17 17.44 17.14
C SER A 194 -8.84 18.61 16.40
N ASN A 195 -8.24 19.80 16.44
CA ASN A 195 -8.67 20.95 15.65
C ASN A 195 -8.10 20.87 14.23
N LEU A 196 -8.77 20.15 13.34
CA LEU A 196 -8.25 19.83 12.01
C LEU A 196 -8.62 20.88 10.93
N ALA A 197 -9.81 21.46 11.03
CA ALA A 197 -10.41 22.31 10.01
C ALA A 197 -10.86 23.67 10.58
N GLY A 198 -11.16 24.61 9.68
CA GLY A 198 -11.60 25.96 10.06
C GLY A 198 -10.46 26.83 10.59
N PRO A 199 -10.75 28.08 11.00
CA PRO A 199 -9.74 29.04 11.43
C PRO A 199 -8.87 28.52 12.57
N GLY A 200 -7.55 28.50 12.37
CA GLY A 200 -6.57 27.99 13.32
C GLY A 200 -6.50 26.46 13.43
N GLY A 201 -7.24 25.73 12.60
CA GLY A 201 -7.11 24.29 12.44
C GLY A 201 -5.87 23.90 11.63
N VAL A 202 -5.45 22.64 11.71
CA VAL A 202 -4.25 22.13 11.01
C VAL A 202 -4.22 22.52 9.53
N TRP A 203 -5.29 22.23 8.78
CA TRP A 203 -5.34 22.49 7.34
C TRP A 203 -5.32 23.98 6.99
N ASP A 204 -5.95 24.82 7.82
CA ASP A 204 -5.94 26.28 7.65
C ASP A 204 -4.53 26.85 7.91
N LEU A 205 -3.87 26.42 8.98
CA LEU A 205 -2.51 26.85 9.32
C LEU A 205 -1.49 26.47 8.23
N LEU A 206 -1.63 25.28 7.65
CA LEU A 206 -0.77 24.83 6.56
C LEU A 206 -1.08 25.57 5.26
N ALA A 207 -2.36 25.82 4.94
CA ALA A 207 -2.75 26.63 3.81
C ALA A 207 -2.16 28.05 3.90
N GLN A 208 -2.33 28.75 5.03
CA GLN A 208 -1.75 30.08 5.27
C GLN A 208 -0.24 30.11 5.07
N ARG A 209 0.45 29.02 5.39
CA ARG A 209 1.90 28.91 5.18
C ARG A 209 2.24 28.89 3.69
N LEU A 210 1.49 28.15 2.88
CA LEU A 210 1.63 28.12 1.42
C LEU A 210 1.27 29.48 0.78
N GLN A 211 0.25 30.15 1.30
CA GLN A 211 -0.16 31.50 0.88
C GLN A 211 0.97 32.54 1.05
N GLY A 212 1.86 32.31 2.02
CA GLY A 212 3.00 33.18 2.32
C GLY A 212 4.19 33.02 1.36
N ILE A 213 4.16 32.07 0.42
CA ILE A 213 5.28 31.78 -0.49
C ILE A 213 4.85 32.16 -1.92
N PRO A 214 5.40 33.26 -2.50
CA PRO A 214 4.98 33.75 -3.82
C PRO A 214 5.04 32.71 -4.94
N GLU A 215 6.08 31.88 -4.96
CA GLU A 215 6.22 30.82 -5.96
C GLU A 215 5.12 29.76 -5.85
N TYR A 216 4.69 29.38 -4.62
CA TYR A 216 3.52 28.51 -4.47
C TYR A 216 2.25 29.20 -4.96
N VAL A 217 2.06 30.49 -4.67
CA VAL A 217 0.87 31.22 -5.15
C VAL A 217 0.76 31.15 -6.67
N ASP A 218 1.87 31.31 -7.40
CA ASP A 218 1.89 31.19 -8.85
C ASP A 218 1.58 29.75 -9.32
N LEU A 219 2.16 28.74 -8.66
CA LEU A 219 1.88 27.33 -8.96
C LEU A 219 0.41 26.96 -8.71
N PHE A 220 -0.20 27.44 -7.62
CA PHE A 220 -1.62 27.22 -7.33
C PHE A 220 -2.54 27.89 -8.35
N LYS A 221 -2.23 29.12 -8.76
CA LYS A 221 -2.98 29.82 -9.81
C LYS A 221 -2.89 29.11 -11.16
N ALA A 222 -1.74 28.52 -11.47
CA ALA A 222 -1.57 27.73 -12.70
C ALA A 222 -2.34 26.41 -12.64
N ALA A 223 -2.34 25.72 -11.50
CA ALA A 223 -3.00 24.43 -11.32
C ALA A 223 -4.53 24.54 -11.18
N PHE A 224 -5.04 25.64 -10.62
CA PHE A 224 -6.47 25.85 -10.33
C PHE A 224 -6.96 27.22 -10.83
N PRO A 225 -6.84 27.55 -12.13
CA PRO A 225 -7.08 28.90 -12.65
C PRO A 225 -8.53 29.39 -12.49
N SER A 226 -9.50 28.48 -12.31
CA SER A 226 -10.90 28.79 -12.05
C SER A 226 -11.23 29.01 -10.57
N GLU A 227 -10.35 28.61 -9.66
CA GLU A 227 -10.60 28.59 -8.20
C GLU A 227 -9.63 29.47 -7.43
N VAL A 228 -8.39 29.63 -7.92
CA VAL A 228 -7.33 30.40 -7.28
C VAL A 228 -6.91 31.56 -8.18
N THR A 229 -7.26 32.77 -7.75
CA THR A 229 -6.89 34.03 -8.41
C THR A 229 -5.85 34.82 -7.61
N ASN A 230 -5.85 34.63 -6.29
CA ASN A 230 -4.97 35.28 -5.33
C ASN A 230 -4.59 34.31 -4.20
N ALA A 231 -3.63 34.70 -3.36
CA ALA A 231 -3.14 33.85 -2.27
C ALA A 231 -4.26 33.41 -1.31
N GLY A 232 -5.19 34.29 -0.96
CA GLY A 232 -6.27 33.97 0.00
C GLY A 232 -7.24 32.87 -0.47
N ASP A 233 -7.25 32.54 -1.76
CA ASP A 233 -8.08 31.47 -2.32
C ASP A 233 -7.46 30.08 -2.09
N ILE A 234 -6.17 30.00 -1.73
CA ILE A 234 -5.46 28.73 -1.56
C ILE A 234 -5.94 28.02 -0.29
N THR A 235 -6.44 26.80 -0.46
CA THR A 235 -6.82 25.90 0.64
C THR A 235 -5.94 24.66 0.65
N PHE A 236 -5.96 23.91 1.75
CA PHE A 236 -5.26 22.63 1.79
C PHE A 236 -5.92 21.56 0.90
N VAL A 237 -7.19 21.73 0.51
CA VAL A 237 -7.86 20.86 -0.48
C VAL A 237 -7.17 20.95 -1.84
N HIS A 238 -6.81 22.17 -2.28
CA HIS A 238 -6.03 22.35 -3.50
C HIS A 238 -4.69 21.61 -3.43
N ALA A 239 -4.01 21.69 -2.28
CA ALA A 239 -2.74 21.00 -2.05
C ALA A 239 -2.91 19.47 -2.14
N ALA A 240 -3.91 18.92 -1.46
CA ALA A 240 -4.22 17.49 -1.47
C ALA A 240 -4.60 16.95 -2.86
N ASN A 241 -5.40 17.70 -3.62
CA ASN A 241 -5.75 17.35 -4.99
C ASN A 241 -4.52 17.38 -5.93
N ALA A 242 -3.62 18.35 -5.74
CA ALA A 242 -2.39 18.42 -6.52
C ALA A 242 -1.45 17.26 -6.19
N ILE A 243 -1.24 16.96 -4.90
CA ILE A 243 -0.47 15.80 -4.43
C ILE A 243 -1.03 14.52 -5.08
N ALA A 244 -2.33 14.26 -4.97
CA ALA A 244 -2.95 13.08 -5.57
C ALA A 244 -2.74 12.97 -7.09
N ALA A 245 -2.77 14.10 -7.82
CA ALA A 245 -2.50 14.11 -9.26
C ALA A 245 -1.05 13.73 -9.58
N PHE A 246 -0.09 14.18 -8.77
CA PHE A 246 1.31 13.77 -8.88
C PHE A 246 1.48 12.27 -8.63
N GLU A 247 1.00 11.76 -7.50
CA GLU A 247 1.13 10.34 -7.13
C GLU A 247 0.48 9.42 -8.16
N ALA A 248 -0.73 9.78 -8.62
CA ALA A 248 -1.49 9.01 -9.60
C ALA A 248 -0.76 8.80 -10.93
N PHE A 249 0.05 9.78 -11.34
CA PHE A 249 0.79 9.73 -12.61
C PHE A 249 2.22 9.22 -12.45
N ALA A 250 2.97 9.76 -11.49
CA ALA A 250 4.40 9.48 -11.33
C ALA A 250 4.67 7.99 -11.07
N TRP A 251 3.82 7.36 -10.25
CA TRP A 251 3.96 5.99 -9.78
C TRP A 251 2.91 5.04 -10.35
N ARG A 252 2.41 5.36 -11.53
CA ARG A 252 1.72 4.39 -12.37
C ARG A 252 2.70 3.30 -12.83
N ALA A 253 2.36 2.05 -12.56
CA ALA A 253 3.13 0.86 -12.88
C ALA A 253 2.24 -0.16 -13.61
N ASP A 254 2.29 -0.14 -14.95
CA ASP A 254 1.44 -0.92 -15.83
C ASP A 254 2.15 -1.43 -17.10
N LYS A 255 3.49 -1.50 -17.06
CA LYS A 255 4.37 -1.96 -18.14
C LYS A 255 5.28 -3.11 -17.70
N SER A 256 4.93 -3.82 -16.63
CA SER A 256 5.69 -4.98 -16.14
C SER A 256 5.70 -6.12 -17.17
N PRO A 257 6.58 -7.13 -17.02
CA PRO A 257 6.53 -8.35 -17.84
C PRO A 257 5.14 -9.01 -17.85
N PHE A 258 4.44 -9.00 -16.72
CA PHE A 258 3.05 -9.47 -16.67
C PHE A 258 2.10 -8.61 -17.52
N ASP A 259 2.23 -7.28 -17.51
CA ASP A 259 1.40 -6.43 -18.38
C ASP A 259 1.68 -6.67 -19.86
N GLN A 260 2.94 -6.87 -20.24
CA GLN A 260 3.32 -7.23 -21.61
C GLN A 260 2.69 -8.58 -22.01
N TYR A 261 2.69 -9.55 -21.09
CA TYR A 261 1.99 -10.82 -21.28
C TYR A 261 0.48 -10.65 -21.46
N LEU A 262 -0.18 -9.81 -20.66
CA LEU A 262 -1.59 -9.48 -20.82
C LEU A 262 -1.87 -8.77 -22.15
N ARG A 263 -0.90 -8.02 -22.69
CA ARG A 263 -0.93 -7.42 -24.04
C ARG A 263 -0.47 -8.37 -25.15
N ARG A 264 -0.53 -9.68 -24.89
CA ARG A 264 -0.29 -10.80 -25.82
C ARG A 264 1.17 -11.07 -26.17
N ASP A 265 2.14 -10.47 -25.49
CA ASP A 265 3.53 -10.92 -25.57
C ASP A 265 3.75 -12.17 -24.71
N ARG A 266 3.54 -13.35 -25.30
CA ARG A 266 3.68 -14.63 -24.61
C ARG A 266 5.12 -14.92 -24.15
N ARG A 267 6.11 -14.17 -24.64
CA ARG A 267 7.54 -14.33 -24.29
C ARG A 267 7.96 -13.40 -23.15
N ALA A 268 7.13 -12.45 -22.74
CA ALA A 268 7.43 -11.52 -21.65
C ALA A 268 7.63 -12.24 -20.30
N LEU A 269 6.92 -13.35 -20.08
CA LEU A 269 7.15 -14.21 -18.91
C LEU A 269 8.10 -15.36 -19.24
N SER A 270 9.00 -15.67 -18.31
CA SER A 270 9.78 -16.90 -18.26
C SER A 270 8.89 -18.13 -18.00
N PHE A 271 9.50 -19.31 -18.08
CA PHE A 271 8.78 -20.55 -17.81
C PHE A 271 8.32 -20.69 -16.36
N ASN A 272 9.14 -20.26 -15.39
CA ASN A 272 8.77 -20.33 -13.99
C ASN A 272 7.74 -19.29 -13.61
N GLU A 273 7.87 -18.05 -14.10
CA GLU A 273 6.86 -16.99 -13.90
C GLU A 273 5.47 -17.44 -14.40
N ARG A 274 5.40 -18.10 -15.57
CA ARG A 274 4.12 -18.67 -16.04
C ARG A 274 3.59 -19.77 -15.13
N LYS A 275 4.44 -20.62 -14.56
CA LYS A 275 4.01 -21.63 -13.59
C LYS A 275 3.48 -20.96 -12.31
N GLY A 276 4.16 -19.92 -11.84
CA GLY A 276 3.72 -19.11 -10.72
C GLY A 276 2.37 -18.45 -10.96
N MET A 277 2.20 -17.82 -12.12
CA MET A 277 0.93 -17.22 -12.56
C MET A 277 -0.21 -18.26 -12.56
N VAL A 278 0.04 -19.47 -13.09
CA VAL A 278 -0.96 -20.56 -13.10
C VAL A 278 -1.28 -21.04 -11.68
N LEU A 279 -0.31 -21.08 -10.76
CA LEU A 279 -0.56 -21.41 -9.36
C LEU A 279 -1.37 -20.31 -8.67
N PHE A 280 -1.03 -19.05 -8.92
CA PHE A 280 -1.62 -17.85 -8.34
C PHE A 280 -3.11 -17.69 -8.72
N TYR A 281 -3.42 -17.79 -10.02
CA TYR A 281 -4.78 -17.71 -10.57
C TYR A 281 -5.52 -19.05 -10.63
N GLY A 282 -4.85 -20.15 -10.27
CA GLY A 282 -5.40 -21.49 -10.26
C GLY A 282 -5.97 -21.89 -8.91
N SER A 283 -6.65 -23.05 -8.90
CA SER A 283 -7.20 -23.66 -7.68
C SER A 283 -6.13 -24.21 -6.71
N GLY A 284 -4.85 -24.17 -7.09
CA GLY A 284 -3.73 -24.67 -6.29
C GLY A 284 -3.40 -23.75 -5.12
N ALA A 285 -2.93 -22.53 -5.39
CA ALA A 285 -2.57 -21.56 -4.35
C ALA A 285 -3.72 -20.60 -4.01
N ARG A 286 -4.63 -20.34 -4.95
CA ARG A 286 -5.85 -19.53 -4.75
C ARG A 286 -5.59 -18.09 -4.29
N CYS A 287 -4.38 -17.55 -4.54
CA CYS A 287 -4.01 -16.18 -4.19
C CYS A 287 -4.98 -15.16 -4.80
N TYR A 288 -5.46 -15.45 -6.02
CA TYR A 288 -6.40 -14.60 -6.76
C TYR A 288 -7.76 -14.38 -6.07
N GLN A 289 -8.10 -15.15 -5.03
CA GLN A 289 -9.37 -14.96 -4.32
C GLN A 289 -9.47 -13.61 -3.63
N CYS A 290 -8.34 -13.09 -3.15
CA CYS A 290 -8.23 -11.74 -2.61
C CYS A 290 -7.39 -10.86 -3.55
N HIS A 291 -6.29 -11.39 -4.07
CA HIS A 291 -5.41 -10.66 -5.00
C HIS A 291 -5.90 -10.73 -6.45
N SER A 292 -7.06 -10.15 -6.71
CA SER A 292 -7.77 -10.21 -7.99
C SER A 292 -7.65 -8.93 -8.83
N GLY A 293 -8.29 -8.88 -10.00
CA GLY A 293 -8.34 -7.65 -10.81
C GLY A 293 -6.99 -7.23 -11.39
N LYS A 294 -6.94 -6.02 -11.98
CA LYS A 294 -5.80 -5.53 -12.77
C LYS A 294 -4.55 -5.27 -11.93
N PHE A 295 -4.74 -4.96 -10.65
CA PHE A 295 -3.69 -4.61 -9.70
C PHE A 295 -3.48 -5.68 -8.60
N GLN A 296 -4.08 -6.86 -8.78
CA GLN A 296 -3.96 -8.00 -7.86
C GLN A 296 -4.38 -7.62 -6.44
N SER A 297 -5.53 -6.95 -6.35
CA SER A 297 -6.24 -6.62 -5.12
C SER A 297 -7.73 -6.46 -5.43
N ASP A 298 -8.57 -7.03 -4.57
CA ASP A 298 -10.01 -6.75 -4.49
C ASP A 298 -10.33 -5.48 -3.68
N PHE A 299 -9.32 -4.92 -3.01
CA PHE A 299 -9.43 -3.81 -2.05
C PHE A 299 -10.36 -4.09 -0.86
N ASP A 300 -10.72 -5.36 -0.62
CA ASP A 300 -11.51 -5.82 0.52
C ASP A 300 -10.61 -6.08 1.75
N PHE A 301 -11.23 -6.51 2.85
CA PHE A 301 -10.62 -6.63 4.17
C PHE A 301 -10.58 -8.09 4.62
N HIS A 302 -9.39 -8.58 4.95
CA HIS A 302 -9.18 -9.97 5.35
C HIS A 302 -8.28 -10.09 6.58
N ALA A 303 -8.56 -11.10 7.41
CA ALA A 303 -7.71 -11.49 8.52
C ALA A 303 -6.94 -12.76 8.16
N ILE A 304 -5.62 -12.64 8.05
CA ILE A 304 -4.72 -13.76 7.71
C ILE A 304 -3.71 -14.04 8.83
N ALA A 305 -4.10 -13.81 10.09
CA ALA A 305 -3.24 -14.02 11.27
C ALA A 305 -1.81 -13.44 11.14
N MET A 306 -1.68 -12.22 10.63
CA MET A 306 -0.37 -11.55 10.58
C MET A 306 0.18 -11.36 12.01
N PRO A 307 1.51 -11.47 12.22
CA PRO A 307 2.14 -10.99 13.45
C PRO A 307 1.71 -9.55 13.75
N GLN A 308 1.66 -9.20 15.03
CA GLN A 308 1.49 -7.82 15.47
C GLN A 308 2.71 -7.36 16.25
N VAL A 309 3.46 -6.44 15.66
CA VAL A 309 4.66 -5.81 16.21
C VAL A 309 4.50 -4.30 16.30
N GLY A 310 5.33 -3.65 17.11
CA GLY A 310 5.29 -2.21 17.30
C GLY A 310 4.41 -1.73 18.46
N THR A 311 4.09 -0.44 18.39
CA THR A 311 3.26 0.26 19.39
C THR A 311 1.77 -0.11 19.33
N GLY A 312 1.30 -0.58 18.16
CA GLY A 312 -0.10 -0.88 17.87
C GLY A 312 -1.05 0.31 17.98
N LYS A 313 -2.36 0.07 18.11
CA LYS A 313 -3.39 1.13 18.08
C LYS A 313 -4.11 1.34 19.41
N GLY A 314 -3.52 0.88 20.52
CA GLY A 314 -4.05 1.14 21.87
C GLY A 314 -5.16 0.18 22.32
N ASN A 315 -5.41 -0.92 21.61
CA ASN A 315 -6.56 -1.80 21.88
C ASN A 315 -6.18 -3.08 22.62
N GLY A 316 -7.21 -3.84 22.96
CA GLY A 316 -7.06 -5.15 23.59
C GLY A 316 -6.62 -5.07 25.04
N PHE A 317 -6.41 -6.23 25.66
CA PHE A 317 -6.15 -6.30 27.11
C PHE A 317 -4.81 -5.64 27.49
N LEU A 318 -3.85 -5.67 26.57
CA LEU A 318 -2.53 -5.06 26.78
C LEU A 318 -2.47 -3.58 26.38
N GLY A 319 -3.56 -3.03 25.81
CA GLY A 319 -3.58 -1.65 25.31
C GLY A 319 -2.60 -1.40 24.16
N ARG A 320 -2.29 -2.43 23.36
CA ARG A 320 -1.26 -2.42 22.32
C ARG A 320 -1.67 -3.16 21.04
N GLU A 321 -2.86 -3.73 20.99
CA GLU A 321 -3.32 -4.44 19.80
C GLU A 321 -3.83 -3.44 18.73
N ASP A 322 -3.64 -3.80 17.48
CA ASP A 322 -4.30 -3.16 16.35
C ASP A 322 -5.50 -4.00 15.92
N PHE A 323 -6.71 -3.54 16.22
CA PHE A 323 -7.94 -4.23 15.82
C PHE A 323 -8.27 -4.05 14.32
N GLY A 324 -7.49 -3.26 13.57
CA GLY A 324 -7.64 -3.09 12.13
C GLY A 324 -8.98 -2.47 11.76
N ARG A 325 -9.70 -3.11 10.85
CA ARG A 325 -10.98 -2.64 10.32
C ARG A 325 -12.07 -2.43 11.37
N GLU A 326 -12.06 -3.15 12.49
CA GLU A 326 -13.00 -2.92 13.60
C GLU A 326 -12.93 -1.48 14.13
N LEU A 327 -11.77 -0.83 14.09
CA LEU A 327 -11.63 0.58 14.50
C LEU A 327 -12.42 1.55 13.61
N VAL A 328 -12.82 1.10 12.42
CA VAL A 328 -13.59 1.87 11.43
C VAL A 328 -15.07 1.48 11.47
N THR A 329 -15.36 0.18 11.61
CA THR A 329 -16.74 -0.34 11.51
C THR A 329 -17.44 -0.47 12.87
N GLY A 330 -16.67 -0.58 13.96
CA GLY A 330 -17.18 -0.95 15.28
C GLY A 330 -17.68 -2.39 15.38
N ASN A 331 -17.50 -3.20 14.33
CA ASN A 331 -17.96 -4.58 14.28
C ASN A 331 -16.85 -5.54 14.73
N PRO A 332 -17.03 -6.31 15.82
CA PRO A 332 -16.05 -7.29 16.28
C PRO A 332 -15.72 -8.41 15.27
N ASP A 333 -16.56 -8.62 14.25
CA ASP A 333 -16.27 -9.56 13.15
C ASP A 333 -15.20 -9.05 12.19
N ASP A 334 -14.96 -7.74 12.16
CA ASP A 334 -13.91 -7.12 11.36
C ASP A 334 -12.55 -7.01 12.08
N ARG A 335 -12.46 -7.56 13.29
CA ARG A 335 -11.22 -7.52 14.09
C ARG A 335 -10.06 -8.18 13.35
N TYR A 336 -8.92 -7.50 13.34
CA TYR A 336 -7.66 -7.92 12.69
C TYR A 336 -7.75 -8.06 11.17
N ARG A 337 -8.81 -7.53 10.54
CA ARG A 337 -8.87 -7.44 9.08
C ARG A 337 -8.15 -6.18 8.60
N PHE A 338 -7.38 -6.34 7.55
CA PHE A 338 -6.71 -5.26 6.84
C PHE A 338 -6.97 -5.37 5.35
N ARG A 339 -6.88 -4.24 4.66
CA ARG A 339 -7.12 -4.13 3.22
C ARG A 339 -6.11 -4.98 2.45
N THR A 340 -6.57 -5.74 1.46
CA THR A 340 -5.70 -6.41 0.49
C THR A 340 -4.84 -5.37 -0.25
N PRO A 341 -3.50 -5.36 -0.11
CA PRO A 341 -2.67 -4.42 -0.86
C PRO A 341 -2.57 -4.85 -2.34
N PRO A 342 -2.48 -3.90 -3.29
CA PRO A 342 -2.13 -4.23 -4.67
C PRO A 342 -0.72 -4.84 -4.73
N LEU A 343 -0.49 -5.76 -5.67
CA LEU A 343 0.80 -6.49 -5.76
C LEU A 343 1.74 -5.97 -6.86
N ARG A 344 1.38 -4.89 -7.56
CA ARG A 344 2.31 -4.26 -8.52
C ARG A 344 3.54 -3.75 -7.77
N ASN A 345 4.72 -4.08 -8.29
CA ASN A 345 6.01 -3.80 -7.66
C ASN A 345 6.24 -4.45 -6.28
N VAL A 346 5.44 -5.44 -5.86
CA VAL A 346 5.55 -6.05 -4.52
C VAL A 346 6.96 -6.58 -4.21
N ALA A 347 7.73 -6.97 -5.22
CA ALA A 347 9.09 -7.46 -5.05
C ALA A 347 10.11 -6.38 -4.64
N LEU A 348 9.74 -5.11 -4.69
CA LEU A 348 10.59 -3.97 -4.30
C LEU A 348 10.21 -3.42 -2.92
N THR A 349 8.93 -3.55 -2.53
CA THR A 349 8.31 -2.69 -1.50
C THR A 349 8.27 -3.34 -0.11
N GLY A 350 9.30 -4.08 0.25
CA GLY A 350 9.43 -4.60 1.61
C GLY A 350 9.74 -3.48 2.61
N PRO A 351 9.60 -3.72 3.93
CA PRO A 351 8.98 -4.89 4.56
C PRO A 351 7.46 -4.99 4.36
N TRP A 352 6.90 -6.20 4.43
CA TRP A 352 5.49 -6.51 4.15
C TRP A 352 4.66 -6.78 5.41
N GLY A 353 3.34 -6.57 5.26
CA GLY A 353 2.34 -6.64 6.32
C GLY A 353 1.90 -5.25 6.78
N HIS A 354 0.77 -5.16 7.48
CA HIS A 354 0.24 -3.87 7.95
C HIS A 354 1.20 -3.10 8.87
N ASP A 355 2.12 -3.80 9.52
CA ASP A 355 3.13 -3.35 10.47
C ASP A 355 4.55 -3.75 10.04
N GLY A 356 4.70 -4.22 8.78
CA GLY A 356 6.01 -4.55 8.20
C GLY A 356 6.72 -5.72 8.88
N ALA A 357 5.98 -6.67 9.44
CA ALA A 357 6.54 -7.82 10.15
C ALA A 357 7.45 -8.73 9.30
N TYR A 358 7.35 -8.71 7.97
CA TYR A 358 8.17 -9.57 7.10
C TYR A 358 9.14 -8.77 6.27
N ASN A 359 10.44 -9.06 6.34
CA ASN A 359 11.48 -8.43 5.51
C ASN A 359 12.00 -9.37 4.41
N SER A 360 11.30 -10.47 4.14
CA SER A 360 11.52 -11.35 2.99
C SER A 360 10.21 -11.63 2.26
N LEU A 361 10.24 -11.51 0.93
CA LEU A 361 9.09 -11.78 0.07
C LEU A 361 8.71 -13.26 0.16
N GLU A 362 9.71 -14.14 0.20
CA GLU A 362 9.55 -15.57 0.38
C GLU A 362 8.85 -15.89 1.70
N GLU A 363 9.26 -15.26 2.80
CA GLU A 363 8.67 -15.51 4.12
C GLU A 363 7.21 -15.04 4.21
N VAL A 364 6.88 -13.86 3.66
CA VAL A 364 5.49 -13.40 3.64
C VAL A 364 4.62 -14.26 2.71
N VAL A 365 5.15 -14.74 1.58
CA VAL A 365 4.40 -15.69 0.73
C VAL A 365 4.24 -17.05 1.44
N ARG A 366 5.26 -17.52 2.15
CA ARG A 366 5.20 -18.77 2.93
C ARG A 366 4.20 -18.67 4.08
N HIS A 367 4.05 -17.50 4.71
CA HIS A 367 3.01 -17.26 5.73
C HIS A 367 1.62 -17.64 5.23
N HIS A 368 1.30 -17.36 3.96
CA HIS A 368 0.00 -17.71 3.38
C HIS A 368 -0.27 -19.22 3.28
N PHE A 369 0.76 -20.08 3.39
CA PHE A 369 0.58 -21.52 3.29
C PHE A 369 -0.01 -22.10 4.58
N ASP A 370 0.30 -21.51 5.73
CA ASP A 370 -0.26 -21.83 7.05
C ASP A 370 -0.12 -20.61 7.97
N PRO A 371 -1.06 -19.66 7.92
CA PRO A 371 -0.88 -18.38 8.60
C PRO A 371 -0.85 -18.48 10.13
N VAL A 372 -1.59 -19.44 10.71
CA VAL A 372 -1.56 -19.65 12.16
C VAL A 372 -0.22 -20.21 12.60
N LYS A 373 0.38 -21.12 11.82
CA LYS A 373 1.76 -21.56 12.09
C LYS A 373 2.74 -20.42 11.89
N GLY A 374 2.63 -19.67 10.79
CA GLY A 374 3.44 -18.48 10.49
C GLY A 374 3.47 -17.48 11.65
N LEU A 375 2.30 -17.10 12.17
CA LEU A 375 2.17 -16.26 13.37
C LEU A 375 2.94 -16.82 14.57
N ASN A 376 2.86 -18.13 14.79
CA ASN A 376 3.44 -18.75 15.99
C ASN A 376 4.94 -18.99 15.89
N THR A 377 5.47 -19.13 14.68
CA THR A 377 6.89 -19.42 14.42
C THR A 377 7.62 -18.25 13.77
N TRP A 378 7.00 -17.08 13.70
CA TRP A 378 7.56 -15.89 13.06
C TRP A 378 8.93 -15.51 13.64
N ASP A 379 9.88 -15.21 12.75
CA ASP A 379 11.23 -14.80 13.11
C ASP A 379 11.30 -13.30 13.36
N ARG A 380 11.62 -12.93 14.61
CA ARG A 380 11.74 -11.52 15.02
C ARG A 380 12.86 -10.76 14.32
N SER A 381 13.84 -11.46 13.75
CA SER A 381 14.93 -10.80 13.01
C SER A 381 14.45 -10.07 11.76
N GLN A 382 13.24 -10.36 11.30
CA GLN A 382 12.61 -9.67 10.16
C GLN A 382 12.06 -8.29 10.52
N PHE A 383 11.94 -7.94 11.79
CA PHE A 383 11.46 -6.61 12.20
C PHE A 383 12.60 -5.60 12.15
N ILE A 384 12.55 -4.69 11.19
CA ILE A 384 13.60 -3.72 10.91
C ILE A 384 13.09 -2.33 11.29
N VAL A 385 13.61 -1.81 12.39
CA VAL A 385 13.35 -0.45 12.86
C VAL A 385 14.65 0.18 13.38
N PRO A 386 14.79 1.52 13.34
CA PRO A 386 15.92 2.19 13.97
C PRO A 386 15.91 1.95 15.48
N PRO A 387 17.03 1.59 16.11
CA PRO A 387 17.07 1.17 17.50
C PRO A 387 16.73 2.31 18.45
N ARG A 388 15.87 2.04 19.45
CA ARG A 388 15.54 3.00 20.51
C ARG A 388 15.02 2.27 21.74
N ALA A 389 15.82 2.24 22.81
CA ALA A 389 15.61 1.33 23.93
C ALA A 389 14.21 1.37 24.58
N ASP A 390 13.60 2.54 24.69
CA ASP A 390 12.24 2.72 25.24
C ASP A 390 11.14 2.18 24.31
N LEU A 391 11.31 2.31 22.99
CA LEU A 391 10.37 1.81 21.98
C LEU A 391 10.60 0.32 21.71
N ASP A 392 11.85 -0.12 21.65
CA ASP A 392 12.20 -1.53 21.44
C ASP A 392 11.63 -2.43 22.55
N ALA A 393 11.49 -1.89 23.77
CA ALA A 393 10.91 -2.59 24.92
C ALA A 393 9.42 -2.95 24.75
N ILE A 394 8.70 -2.27 23.86
CA ILE A 394 7.25 -2.46 23.65
C ILE A 394 6.92 -3.15 22.32
N ASP A 395 7.84 -3.18 21.36
CA ASP A 395 7.59 -3.64 19.99
C ASP A 395 7.13 -5.10 19.86
N PHE A 396 7.38 -5.94 20.87
CA PHE A 396 6.99 -7.36 20.84
C PHE A 396 5.94 -7.74 21.88
N VAL A 397 5.34 -6.76 22.58
CA VAL A 397 4.39 -7.04 23.68
C VAL A 397 3.21 -7.91 23.23
N VAL A 398 2.62 -7.59 22.07
CA VAL A 398 1.49 -8.36 21.50
C VAL A 398 1.97 -9.72 21.00
N GLN A 399 3.00 -9.75 20.15
CA GLN A 399 3.54 -10.99 19.58
C GLN A 399 4.05 -11.98 20.64
N ASN A 400 4.53 -11.51 21.79
CA ASN A 400 5.03 -12.36 22.88
C ASN A 400 3.91 -12.93 23.74
N ASN A 401 2.71 -12.38 23.67
CA ASN A 401 1.59 -12.79 24.49
C ASN A 401 0.83 -13.96 23.81
N PRO A 402 0.78 -15.16 24.42
CA PRO A 402 0.06 -16.29 23.83
C PRO A 402 -1.44 -16.07 23.66
N ALA A 403 -2.08 -15.32 24.56
CA ALA A 403 -3.52 -15.02 24.47
C ALA A 403 -3.81 -14.05 23.33
N ALA A 404 -2.96 -13.04 23.12
CA ALA A 404 -3.09 -12.12 21.99
C ALA A 404 -2.86 -12.85 20.65
N ARG A 405 -1.81 -13.69 20.54
CA ARG A 405 -1.62 -14.55 19.36
C ARG A 405 -2.79 -15.49 19.12
N ALA A 406 -3.37 -16.07 20.17
CA ALA A 406 -4.56 -16.91 20.03
C ALA A 406 -5.78 -16.11 19.54
N ALA A 407 -5.96 -14.87 20.01
CA ALA A 407 -7.02 -13.98 19.53
C ALA A 407 -6.85 -13.65 18.04
N ILE A 408 -5.64 -13.29 17.61
CA ILE A 408 -5.30 -13.05 16.20
C ILE A 408 -5.54 -14.31 15.36
N ALA A 409 -5.03 -15.47 15.80
CA ALA A 409 -5.20 -16.75 15.11
C ALA A 409 -6.69 -17.15 14.98
N SER A 410 -7.53 -16.83 15.97
CA SER A 410 -8.96 -17.17 15.94
C SER A 410 -9.75 -16.44 14.86
N LYS A 411 -9.23 -15.33 14.34
CA LYS A 411 -9.85 -14.54 13.25
C LYS A 411 -9.32 -14.90 11.87
N ASN A 412 -8.34 -15.79 11.77
CA ASN A 412 -7.76 -16.21 10.50
C ASN A 412 -8.80 -16.81 9.53
N GLU A 413 -8.79 -16.35 8.28
CA GLU A 413 -9.74 -16.75 7.24
C GLU A 413 -9.19 -17.81 6.28
N LEU A 414 -7.87 -18.07 6.32
CA LEU A 414 -7.23 -19.01 5.41
C LEU A 414 -6.96 -20.36 6.08
N SER A 415 -7.34 -21.46 5.43
CA SER A 415 -6.96 -22.80 5.89
C SER A 415 -5.53 -23.15 5.45
N PRO A 416 -4.78 -23.94 6.24
CA PRO A 416 -3.48 -24.47 5.81
C PRO A 416 -3.57 -25.20 4.46
N ASN A 417 -2.57 -25.01 3.61
CA ASN A 417 -2.50 -25.60 2.28
C ASN A 417 -1.27 -26.51 2.14
N ASP A 418 -1.40 -27.75 2.65
CA ASP A 418 -0.35 -28.77 2.65
C ASP A 418 0.10 -29.24 1.25
N ARG A 419 -0.58 -28.77 0.18
CA ARG A 419 -0.19 -29.06 -1.21
C ARG A 419 0.93 -28.13 -1.70
N LEU A 420 1.10 -26.98 -1.05
CA LEU A 420 2.15 -26.02 -1.38
C LEU A 420 3.47 -26.44 -0.71
N ASN A 421 4.58 -26.22 -1.40
CA ASN A 421 5.92 -26.59 -0.95
C ASN A 421 6.94 -25.57 -1.47
N GLU A 422 8.22 -25.72 -1.11
CA GLU A 422 9.28 -24.76 -1.49
C GLU A 422 9.43 -24.56 -3.02
N ARG A 423 9.10 -25.58 -3.84
CA ARG A 423 9.09 -25.40 -5.30
C ARG A 423 7.93 -24.51 -5.74
N HIS A 424 6.75 -24.68 -5.14
CA HIS A 424 5.59 -23.81 -5.41
C HIS A 424 5.86 -22.38 -4.93
N LEU A 425 6.51 -22.22 -3.77
CA LEU A 425 6.96 -20.92 -3.28
C LEU A 425 7.86 -20.22 -4.30
N GLY A 426 8.91 -20.90 -4.79
CA GLY A 426 9.80 -20.33 -5.80
C GLY A 426 9.07 -19.88 -7.06
N TYR A 427 8.11 -20.68 -7.56
CA TYR A 427 7.31 -20.26 -8.72
C TYR A 427 6.42 -19.05 -8.42
N LEU A 428 5.77 -18.99 -7.25
CA LEU A 428 4.95 -17.84 -6.85
C LEU A 428 5.80 -16.58 -6.75
N VAL A 429 6.97 -16.66 -6.13
CA VAL A 429 7.92 -15.55 -6.00
C VAL A 429 8.41 -15.09 -7.36
N ASP A 430 8.79 -16.02 -8.25
CA ASP A 430 9.13 -15.70 -9.65
C ASP A 430 8.00 -14.90 -10.32
N PHE A 431 6.73 -15.35 -10.18
CA PHE A 431 5.59 -14.59 -10.71
C PHE A 431 5.43 -13.19 -10.09
N LEU A 432 5.62 -13.04 -8.77
CA LEU A 432 5.55 -11.72 -8.12
C LEU A 432 6.64 -10.78 -8.63
N HIS A 433 7.84 -11.28 -8.95
CA HIS A 433 8.86 -10.48 -9.63
C HIS A 433 8.40 -9.96 -10.99
N SER A 434 7.63 -10.76 -11.74
CA SER A 434 7.06 -10.34 -13.04
C SER A 434 6.02 -9.20 -12.95
N LEU A 435 5.57 -8.87 -11.73
CA LEU A 435 4.71 -7.72 -11.46
C LEU A 435 5.49 -6.40 -11.28
N THR A 436 6.82 -6.45 -11.37
CA THR A 436 7.70 -5.28 -11.24
C THR A 436 7.80 -4.53 -12.57
N ASP A 437 7.38 -3.27 -12.57
CA ASP A 437 7.56 -2.38 -13.72
C ASP A 437 9.03 -1.93 -13.79
N PRO A 438 9.74 -2.11 -14.92
CA PRO A 438 11.12 -1.68 -15.06
C PRO A 438 11.36 -0.18 -14.77
N ARG A 439 10.37 0.69 -15.02
CA ARG A 439 10.47 2.13 -14.70
C ARG A 439 10.52 2.36 -13.19
N SER A 440 9.91 1.48 -12.39
CA SER A 440 9.84 1.63 -10.93
C SER A 440 11.11 1.26 -10.20
N ILE A 441 12.12 0.68 -10.87
CA ILE A 441 13.40 0.29 -10.27
C ILE A 441 14.30 1.52 -9.99
N ASP A 442 14.12 2.62 -10.73
CA ASP A 442 14.88 3.85 -10.55
C ASP A 442 13.97 5.07 -10.63
N LEU A 443 13.54 5.56 -9.47
CA LEU A 443 12.63 6.69 -9.31
C LEU A 443 13.36 8.01 -9.04
N ARG A 444 14.70 8.07 -9.16
CA ARG A 444 15.48 9.27 -8.79
C ARG A 444 15.12 10.52 -9.60
N LEU A 445 14.54 10.34 -10.79
CA LEU A 445 14.09 11.44 -11.64
C LEU A 445 12.75 12.04 -11.21
N ASP A 446 12.04 11.40 -10.29
CA ASP A 446 10.78 11.94 -9.73
C ASP A 446 11.06 12.95 -8.61
N VAL A 447 12.28 12.98 -8.07
CA VAL A 447 12.73 13.94 -7.04
C VAL A 447 13.04 15.30 -7.71
N PRO A 448 12.41 16.40 -7.29
CA PRO A 448 12.73 17.72 -7.84
C PRO A 448 14.14 18.16 -7.45
N VAL A 449 14.69 19.16 -8.14
CA VAL A 449 16.02 19.71 -7.81
C VAL A 449 15.98 20.56 -6.53
N SER A 450 14.87 21.28 -6.34
CA SER A 450 14.59 22.13 -5.19
C SER A 450 13.08 22.28 -5.03
N VAL A 451 12.65 22.77 -3.87
CA VAL A 451 11.23 23.09 -3.61
C VAL A 451 11.04 24.58 -3.34
N PRO A 452 9.85 25.14 -3.58
CA PRO A 452 9.58 26.57 -3.45
C PRO A 452 9.86 27.16 -2.05
N SER A 453 9.76 26.37 -0.98
CA SER A 453 10.10 26.85 0.37
C SER A 453 11.60 27.05 0.61
N GLY A 454 12.46 26.48 -0.24
CA GLY A 454 13.90 26.40 -0.05
C GLY A 454 14.36 25.40 1.03
N LEU A 455 13.44 24.63 1.62
CA LEU A 455 13.78 23.57 2.59
C LEU A 455 14.52 22.42 1.88
N PRO A 456 15.42 21.72 2.59
CA PRO A 456 16.21 20.65 1.98
C PRO A 456 15.36 19.40 1.73
N LEU A 457 15.67 18.72 0.63
CA LEU A 457 15.01 17.48 0.20
C LEU A 457 15.54 16.22 0.91
N TYR A 458 16.68 16.36 1.58
CA TYR A 458 17.38 15.31 2.32
C TYR A 458 17.88 15.91 3.64
N ASP A 459 18.13 15.05 4.62
CA ASP A 459 18.71 15.43 5.92
C ASP A 459 20.24 15.36 5.94
#